data_AF-A0A6I3BZP2-F1
#
_entry.id   AF-A0A6I3BZP2-F1
#
_cell.length_a   1.000
_cell.length_b   1.000
_cell.length_c   1.000
_cell.angle_alpha   90.00
_cell.angle_beta   90.00
_cell.angle_gamma   90.00
#
_symmetry.space_group_name_H-M   'P 1'
#
loop_
_entity.id
_entity.type
_entity.pdbx_description
1 polymer ?
#
loop_
_entity_poly.entity_id
_entity_poly.type
_entity_poly.pdbx_seq_one_letter_code
_entity_poly.pdbx_strand_id
1 'polypeptide(L)'
;MVETQAAGITNADIITLTLGGNDFGFSRVLTDCLARGCRSYDQPDARFPGFAHEDSRSDWEVLEQRVMDALVGFAPQLAPGGQVFVLTYPVPFPAEPDETCIKNSAPMNDVSRYLANAAIERLDATIARAAKRAAAAVSSPFVTVVEWRTGLDQPLRRTTDASGVERQVRDNPNGICSPEPMLNGIARAEFGDSFHPTDRGHRFAADAIAAAITKYVAAR
;
A
#
# COMPACT_ATOMS: atom_id res chain seq x y z
N MET A 1 -20.48 -3.21 12.42
CA MET A 1 -20.04 -4.38 11.66
C MET A 1 -19.30 -3.87 10.45
N VAL A 2 -18.05 -4.28 10.25
CA VAL A 2 -17.41 -4.16 8.94
C VAL A 2 -18.11 -5.20 8.07
N GLU A 3 -18.89 -4.78 7.08
CA GLU A 3 -19.32 -5.71 6.03
C GLU A 3 -18.06 -6.12 5.29
N THR A 4 -17.55 -7.29 5.64
CA THR A 4 -16.43 -7.87 4.89
C THR A 4 -16.99 -8.33 3.55
N GLN A 5 -16.26 -8.08 2.46
CA GLN A 5 -16.54 -8.68 1.14
C GLN A 5 -16.41 -10.22 1.16
N ALA A 6 -16.15 -10.82 2.33
CA ALA A 6 -16.10 -12.25 2.56
C ALA A 6 -17.48 -12.93 2.57
N ALA A 7 -18.57 -12.15 2.62
CA ALA A 7 -19.92 -12.69 2.61
C ALA A 7 -20.15 -13.54 1.35
N GLY A 8 -20.37 -14.85 1.56
CA GLY A 8 -20.59 -15.82 0.47
C GLY A 8 -19.36 -16.66 0.10
N ILE A 9 -18.16 -16.32 0.56
CA ILE A 9 -16.98 -17.19 0.45
C ILE A 9 -17.12 -18.27 1.51
N THR A 10 -17.07 -19.55 1.14
CA THR A 10 -17.03 -20.66 2.10
C THR A 10 -16.05 -21.73 1.63
N ASN A 11 -15.36 -22.36 2.58
CA ASN A 11 -14.41 -23.46 2.34
C ASN A 11 -13.35 -23.15 1.27
N ALA A 12 -12.75 -21.96 1.32
CA ALA A 12 -11.72 -21.54 0.38
C ALA A 12 -10.33 -22.11 0.74
N ASP A 13 -9.63 -22.72 -0.22
CA ASP A 13 -8.24 -23.14 -0.04
C ASP A 13 -7.26 -21.96 -0.07
N ILE A 14 -7.57 -20.97 -0.92
CA ILE A 14 -6.75 -19.81 -1.22
C ILE A 14 -7.67 -18.60 -1.37
N ILE A 15 -7.33 -17.52 -0.67
CA ILE A 15 -7.91 -16.19 -0.86
C ILE A 15 -6.76 -15.23 -1.19
N THR A 16 -6.92 -14.40 -2.20
CA THR A 16 -5.93 -13.38 -2.60
C THR A 16 -6.56 -12.01 -2.56
N LEU A 17 -5.92 -11.03 -1.92
CA LEU A 17 -6.45 -9.67 -1.85
C LEU A 17 -5.38 -8.59 -1.65
N THR A 18 -5.77 -7.37 -1.96
CA THR A 18 -5.17 -6.13 -1.45
C THR A 18 -6.20 -5.44 -0.55
N LEU A 19 -5.78 -4.86 0.58
CA LEU A 19 -6.67 -4.12 1.48
C LEU A 19 -5.97 -2.94 2.13
N GLY A 20 -6.74 -2.04 2.75
CA GLY A 20 -6.21 -0.91 3.54
C GLY A 20 -5.87 0.36 2.76
N GLY A 21 -5.69 0.32 1.43
CA GLY A 21 -5.38 1.52 0.63
C GLY A 21 -6.52 2.55 0.61
N ASN A 22 -7.76 2.09 0.50
CA ASN A 22 -8.95 2.95 0.55
C ASN A 22 -9.22 3.47 1.97
N ASP A 23 -9.04 2.61 2.99
CA ASP A 23 -9.17 2.97 4.41
C ASP A 23 -8.12 3.99 4.85
N PHE A 24 -6.92 3.92 4.27
CA PHE A 24 -5.85 4.91 4.42
C PHE A 24 -6.21 6.26 3.77
N GLY A 25 -7.13 6.28 2.79
CA GLY A 25 -7.64 7.52 2.19
C GLY A 25 -6.78 8.08 1.06
N PHE A 26 -5.95 7.26 0.40
CA PHE A 26 -5.04 7.72 -0.66
C PHE A 26 -5.75 8.46 -1.80
N SER A 27 -6.95 8.03 -2.19
CA SER A 27 -7.73 8.72 -3.24
C SER A 27 -8.11 10.16 -2.85
N ARG A 28 -8.26 10.45 -1.55
CA ARG A 28 -8.50 11.81 -1.05
C ARG A 28 -7.25 12.67 -1.17
N VAL A 29 -6.07 12.10 -0.91
CA VAL A 29 -4.78 12.75 -1.14
C VAL A 29 -4.64 13.14 -2.61
N LEU A 30 -4.90 12.20 -3.52
CA LEU A 30 -4.78 12.46 -4.96
C LEU A 30 -5.76 13.55 -5.43
N THR A 31 -7.00 13.49 -4.96
CA THR A 31 -8.02 14.50 -5.27
C THR A 31 -7.61 15.87 -4.74
N ASP A 32 -7.12 15.94 -3.51
CA ASP A 32 -6.62 17.16 -2.89
C ASP A 32 -5.44 17.76 -3.66
N CYS A 33 -4.48 16.91 -3.99
CA CYS A 33 -3.33 17.26 -4.78
C CYS A 33 -3.73 17.92 -6.09
N LEU A 34 -4.65 17.30 -6.86
CA LEU A 34 -5.14 17.86 -8.11
C LEU A 34 -5.87 19.20 -7.94
N ALA A 35 -6.67 19.34 -6.89
CA ALA A 35 -7.47 20.54 -6.66
C ALA A 35 -6.64 21.73 -6.12
N ARG A 36 -5.66 21.45 -5.24
CA ARG A 36 -4.94 22.46 -4.45
C ARG A 36 -3.43 22.46 -4.67
N GLY A 37 -2.94 21.66 -5.61
CA GLY A 37 -1.53 21.59 -5.97
C GLY A 37 -0.65 20.92 -4.91
N CYS A 38 -1.20 19.97 -4.14
CA CYS A 38 -0.58 19.34 -2.97
C CYS A 38 -0.13 20.29 -1.85
N ARG A 39 -0.44 21.59 -1.92
CA ARG A 39 0.03 22.60 -0.96
C ARG A 39 -0.40 22.32 0.48
N SER A 40 -1.49 21.58 0.64
CA SER A 40 -2.03 21.15 1.93
C SER A 40 -1.16 20.09 2.64
N TYR A 41 -0.09 19.59 2.01
CA TYR A 41 0.84 18.60 2.57
C TYR A 41 2.28 19.11 2.73
N ASP A 42 2.56 20.32 2.26
CA ASP A 42 3.88 20.95 2.29
C ASP A 42 4.03 21.98 3.43
N GLN A 43 3.06 22.07 4.34
CA GLN A 43 3.08 23.01 5.48
C GLN A 43 3.55 22.34 6.78
N PRO A 44 4.11 23.08 7.76
CA PRO A 44 4.56 22.48 9.02
C PRO A 44 3.46 21.87 9.90
N ASP A 45 2.24 22.37 9.78
CA ASP A 45 1.05 21.87 10.45
C ASP A 45 0.24 20.90 9.57
N ALA A 46 0.63 20.75 8.30
CA ALA A 46 -0.02 19.85 7.37
C ALA A 46 0.20 18.39 7.77
N ARG A 47 -0.86 17.61 7.68
CA ARG A 47 -0.80 16.16 7.84
C ARG A 47 -1.41 15.48 6.63
N PHE A 48 -0.61 14.61 6.01
CA PHE A 48 -1.07 13.74 4.94
C PHE A 48 -2.21 12.83 5.48
N PRO A 49 -3.38 12.69 4.82
CA PRO A 49 -4.44 11.79 5.22
C PRO A 49 -3.89 10.39 5.56
N GLY A 50 -4.30 9.85 6.71
CA GLY A 50 -3.74 8.64 7.30
C GLY A 50 -2.55 8.86 8.24
N PHE A 51 -1.96 10.06 8.27
CA PHE A 51 -1.03 10.51 9.32
C PHE A 51 -1.66 11.57 10.24
N ALA A 52 -2.97 11.83 10.13
CA ALA A 52 -3.56 13.13 10.42
C ALA A 52 -4.71 13.15 11.44
N HIS A 53 -5.55 12.12 11.54
CA HIS A 53 -6.77 12.24 12.35
C HIS A 53 -6.45 12.01 13.84
N GLU A 54 -6.65 13.11 14.57
CA GLU A 54 -6.49 13.23 16.00
C GLU A 54 -7.80 12.82 16.66
N ASP A 55 -7.92 11.57 17.10
CA ASP A 55 -8.86 11.23 18.17
C ASP A 55 -8.36 9.96 18.89
N SER A 56 -7.41 10.17 19.80
CA SER A 56 -6.96 9.27 20.88
C SER A 56 -6.33 7.90 20.56
N ARG A 57 -6.33 7.46 19.30
CA ARG A 57 -5.48 6.39 18.75
C ARG A 57 -4.82 6.94 17.49
N SER A 58 -3.53 6.68 17.25
CA SER A 58 -2.94 7.12 15.98
C SER A 58 -3.74 6.51 14.82
N ASP A 59 -4.02 7.25 13.73
CA ASP A 59 -4.72 6.73 12.53
C ASP A 59 -4.27 5.33 12.12
N TRP A 60 -2.98 5.10 12.28
CA TRP A 60 -2.31 3.84 12.00
C TRP A 60 -2.73 2.70 12.92
N GLU A 61 -3.00 2.95 14.20
CA GLU A 61 -3.58 1.95 15.11
C GLU A 61 -5.01 1.60 14.70
N VAL A 62 -5.81 2.59 14.30
CA VAL A 62 -7.18 2.36 13.82
C VAL A 62 -7.16 1.55 12.52
N LEU A 63 -6.30 1.93 11.57
CA LEU A 63 -6.10 1.20 10.33
C LEU A 63 -5.59 -0.22 10.59
N GLU A 64 -4.57 -0.38 11.44
CA GLU A 64 -4.04 -1.69 11.81
C GLU A 64 -5.13 -2.59 12.39
N GLN A 65 -5.96 -2.04 13.29
CA GLN A 65 -7.07 -2.80 13.89
C GLN A 65 -8.12 -3.18 12.83
N ARG A 66 -8.51 -2.28 11.92
CA ARG A 66 -9.46 -2.59 10.84
C ARG A 66 -8.95 -3.66 9.90
N VAL A 67 -7.68 -3.58 9.50
CA VAL A 67 -7.03 -4.59 8.66
C VAL A 67 -6.97 -5.93 9.40
N MET A 68 -6.61 -5.92 10.69
CA MET A 68 -6.61 -7.12 11.52
C MET A 68 -8.00 -7.76 11.62
N ASP A 69 -9.04 -6.97 11.91
CA ASP A 69 -10.42 -7.45 12.05
C ASP A 69 -10.93 -8.06 10.73
N ALA A 70 -10.62 -7.43 9.59
CA ALA A 70 -10.94 -7.96 8.27
C ALA A 70 -10.25 -9.31 8.03
N LEU A 71 -8.95 -9.43 8.35
CA LEU A 71 -8.19 -10.68 8.19
C LEU A 71 -8.73 -11.79 9.08
N VAL A 72 -9.02 -11.50 10.36
CA VAL A 72 -9.68 -12.45 11.26
C VAL A 72 -11.03 -12.90 10.69
N GLY A 73 -11.78 -11.99 10.07
CA GLY A 73 -13.06 -12.30 9.40
C GLY A 73 -12.96 -13.30 8.24
N PHE A 74 -11.78 -13.45 7.60
CA PHE A 74 -11.56 -14.47 6.56
C PHE A 74 -11.25 -15.84 7.13
N ALA A 75 -10.71 -15.96 8.35
CA ALA A 75 -10.27 -17.24 8.90
C ALA A 75 -11.39 -18.32 8.93
N PRO A 76 -12.65 -18.01 9.33
CA PRO A 76 -13.74 -18.98 9.30
C PRO A 76 -14.17 -19.41 7.88
N GLN A 77 -13.78 -18.66 6.84
CA GLN A 77 -14.16 -18.95 5.45
C GLN A 77 -13.19 -19.90 4.76
N LEU A 78 -12.06 -20.23 5.41
CA LEU A 78 -11.04 -21.10 4.84
C LEU A 78 -11.39 -22.57 5.05
N ALA A 79 -11.03 -23.38 4.05
CA ALA A 79 -10.93 -24.83 4.21
C ALA A 79 -9.84 -25.17 5.27
N PRO A 80 -9.82 -26.39 5.84
CA PRO A 80 -8.73 -26.83 6.71
C PRO A 80 -7.34 -26.57 6.08
N GLY A 81 -6.53 -25.80 6.79
CA GLY A 81 -5.20 -25.39 6.37
C GLY A 81 -5.16 -24.31 5.28
N GLY A 82 -6.30 -23.75 4.86
CA GLY A 82 -6.39 -22.73 3.81
C GLY A 82 -5.60 -21.46 4.14
N GLN A 83 -5.30 -20.66 3.11
CA GLN A 83 -4.40 -19.51 3.23
C GLN A 83 -4.97 -18.25 2.60
N VAL A 84 -4.74 -17.11 3.26
CA VAL A 84 -4.97 -15.77 2.75
C VAL A 84 -3.63 -15.16 2.33
N PHE A 85 -3.53 -14.74 1.07
CA PHE A 85 -2.40 -14.01 0.51
C PHE A 85 -2.75 -12.54 0.37
N VAL A 86 -2.06 -11.69 1.13
CA VAL A 86 -2.26 -10.23 1.14
C VAL A 86 -1.13 -9.57 0.39
N LEU A 87 -1.42 -8.93 -0.74
CA LEU A 87 -0.41 -8.19 -1.50
C LEU A 87 -0.19 -6.82 -0.86
N THR A 88 1.08 -6.41 -0.77
CA THR A 88 1.50 -5.03 -0.43
C THR A 88 1.14 -4.04 -1.54
N TYR A 89 1.49 -2.77 -1.39
CA TYR A 89 1.37 -1.77 -2.45
C TYR A 89 2.75 -1.38 -3.00
N PRO A 90 2.87 -1.08 -4.30
CA PRO A 90 4.13 -0.67 -4.87
C PRO A 90 4.46 0.76 -4.42
N VAL A 91 5.72 0.99 -4.07
CA VAL A 91 6.21 2.35 -3.78
C VAL A 91 6.11 3.19 -5.06
N PRO A 92 5.53 4.40 -5.03
CA PRO A 92 5.14 5.10 -6.24
C PRO A 92 6.28 5.74 -7.02
N PHE A 93 7.33 6.28 -6.40
CA PHE A 93 8.34 7.08 -7.11
C PHE A 93 9.78 6.57 -6.94
N PRO A 94 10.65 6.77 -7.95
CA PRO A 94 12.09 6.56 -7.85
C PRO A 94 12.77 7.68 -7.06
N ALA A 95 14.00 7.41 -6.62
CA ALA A 95 14.86 8.38 -5.94
C ALA A 95 15.21 9.55 -6.87
N GLU A 96 15.54 9.21 -8.12
CA GLU A 96 15.92 10.12 -9.19
C GLU A 96 14.88 10.01 -10.31
N PRO A 97 13.80 10.81 -10.26
CA PRO A 97 12.79 10.81 -11.32
C PRO A 97 13.32 11.45 -12.61
N ASP A 98 12.78 11.01 -13.75
CA ASP A 98 12.93 11.74 -15.00
C ASP A 98 12.33 13.16 -14.89
N GLU A 99 13.11 14.19 -15.26
CA GLU A 99 12.69 15.60 -15.15
C GLU A 99 11.45 15.93 -15.99
N THR A 100 11.31 15.30 -17.15
CA THR A 100 10.15 15.50 -18.04
C THR A 100 8.91 14.88 -17.39
N CYS A 101 9.06 13.74 -16.74
CA CYS A 101 7.99 13.12 -15.97
C CYS A 101 7.60 13.95 -14.74
N ILE A 102 8.53 14.59 -14.03
CA ILE A 102 8.16 15.50 -12.92
C ILE A 102 7.25 16.62 -13.42
N LYS A 103 7.61 17.24 -14.55
CA LYS A 103 6.79 18.30 -15.17
C LYS A 103 5.39 17.81 -15.51
N ASN A 104 5.26 16.55 -15.96
CA ASN A 104 3.98 15.93 -16.31
C ASN A 104 3.22 15.35 -15.11
N SER A 105 3.91 15.13 -13.98
CA SER A 105 3.33 14.66 -12.71
C SER A 105 2.81 15.81 -11.85
N ALA A 106 2.86 17.05 -12.35
CA ALA A 106 2.25 18.19 -11.70
C ALA A 106 0.78 17.88 -11.32
N PRO A 107 0.42 18.06 -10.04
CA PRO A 107 1.09 18.94 -9.08
C PRO A 107 2.03 18.26 -8.06
N MET A 108 2.41 17.01 -8.25
CA MET A 108 3.33 16.32 -7.33
C MET A 108 4.76 16.88 -7.45
N ASN A 109 5.20 17.65 -6.47
CA ASN A 109 6.59 18.09 -6.30
C ASN A 109 7.42 17.04 -5.53
N ASP A 110 8.71 17.33 -5.32
CA ASP A 110 9.63 16.40 -4.64
C ASP A 110 9.17 16.01 -3.22
N VAL A 111 8.64 16.96 -2.44
CA VAL A 111 8.14 16.72 -1.08
C VAL A 111 6.95 15.78 -1.10
N SER A 112 5.95 16.06 -1.93
CA SER A 112 4.74 15.25 -2.02
C SER A 112 4.99 13.84 -2.58
N ARG A 113 5.93 13.67 -3.53
CA ARG A 113 6.36 12.35 -4.02
C ARG A 113 7.03 11.53 -2.92
N TYR A 114 7.90 12.18 -2.15
CA TYR A 114 8.54 11.55 -0.99
C TYR A 114 7.51 11.12 0.06
N LEU A 115 6.56 11.99 0.40
CA LEU A 115 5.49 11.68 1.35
C LEU A 115 4.61 10.54 0.87
N ALA A 116 4.34 10.45 -0.44
CA ALA A 116 3.64 9.30 -1.02
C ALA A 116 4.44 8.00 -0.85
N ASN A 117 5.76 8.00 -1.08
CA ASN A 117 6.59 6.83 -0.80
C ASN A 117 6.58 6.45 0.69
N ALA A 118 6.68 7.42 1.61
CA ALA A 118 6.63 7.21 3.05
C ALA A 118 5.29 6.63 3.51
N ALA A 119 4.20 7.12 2.93
CA ALA A 119 2.85 6.65 3.19
C ALA A 119 2.70 5.16 2.85
N ILE A 120 3.15 4.76 1.67
CA ILE A 120 3.07 3.37 1.22
C ILE A 120 3.97 2.46 2.07
N GLU A 121 5.20 2.87 2.38
CA GLU A 121 6.08 2.09 3.27
C GLU A 121 5.43 1.87 4.64
N ARG A 122 4.79 2.90 5.20
CA ARG A 122 4.09 2.79 6.47
C ARG A 122 2.83 1.94 6.37
N LEU A 123 2.09 2.03 5.26
CA LEU A 123 0.90 1.22 4.98
C LEU A 123 1.26 -0.26 4.95
N ASP A 124 2.27 -0.64 4.18
CA ASP A 124 2.68 -2.05 4.06
C ASP A 124 3.24 -2.60 5.37
N ALA A 125 4.01 -1.80 6.11
CA ALA A 125 4.45 -2.17 7.45
C ALA A 125 3.26 -2.37 8.41
N THR A 126 2.19 -1.58 8.25
CA THR A 126 0.95 -1.71 9.03
C THR A 126 0.17 -2.96 8.66
N ILE A 127 0.06 -3.27 7.37
CA ILE A 127 -0.55 -4.51 6.87
C ILE A 127 0.22 -5.73 7.42
N ALA A 128 1.55 -5.70 7.39
CA ALA A 128 2.39 -6.78 7.92
C ALA A 128 2.18 -7.01 9.42
N ARG A 129 2.08 -5.95 10.22
CA ARG A 129 1.78 -6.05 11.66
C ARG A 129 0.37 -6.58 11.89
N ALA A 130 -0.62 -6.07 11.17
CA ALA A 130 -2.01 -6.54 11.26
C ALA A 130 -2.13 -8.03 10.93
N ALA A 131 -1.47 -8.50 9.86
CA ALA A 131 -1.45 -9.90 9.48
C ALA A 131 -0.85 -10.80 10.57
N LYS A 132 0.28 -10.39 11.15
CA LYS A 132 0.89 -11.11 12.29
C LYS A 132 -0.06 -11.18 13.49
N ARG A 133 -0.73 -10.08 13.82
CA ARG A 133 -1.69 -10.03 14.94
C ARG A 133 -2.94 -10.85 14.68
N ALA A 134 -3.45 -10.86 13.44
CA ALA A 134 -4.58 -11.70 13.04
C ALA A 134 -4.25 -13.19 13.19
N ALA A 135 -3.09 -13.62 12.68
CA ALA A 135 -2.59 -14.99 12.83
C ALA A 135 -2.45 -15.41 14.30
N ALA A 136 -1.94 -14.52 15.15
CA ALA A 136 -1.84 -14.75 16.59
C ALA A 136 -3.23 -14.83 17.27
N ALA A 137 -4.18 -13.99 16.89
CA ALA A 137 -5.51 -13.95 17.49
C ALA A 137 -6.33 -15.22 17.23
N VAL A 138 -6.09 -15.91 16.12
CA VAL A 138 -6.75 -17.19 15.79
C VAL A 138 -5.86 -18.40 16.00
N SER A 139 -4.66 -18.21 16.57
CA SER A 139 -3.65 -19.27 16.79
C SER A 139 -3.32 -20.11 15.53
N SER A 140 -3.29 -19.48 14.35
CA SER A 140 -3.02 -20.16 13.07
C SER A 140 -2.25 -19.25 12.10
N PRO A 141 -1.23 -19.76 11.38
CA PRO A 141 -0.46 -18.98 10.40
C PRO A 141 -1.17 -18.84 9.03
N PHE A 142 -2.46 -18.53 9.04
CA PHE A 142 -3.33 -18.55 7.85
C PHE A 142 -3.16 -17.35 6.90
N VAL A 143 -2.31 -16.37 7.25
CA VAL A 143 -2.06 -15.17 6.42
C VAL A 143 -0.61 -15.12 5.97
N THR A 144 -0.39 -14.92 4.68
CA THR A 144 0.91 -14.61 4.08
C THR A 144 0.86 -13.24 3.45
N VAL A 145 1.73 -12.34 3.89
CA VAL A 145 1.94 -11.06 3.19
C VAL A 145 2.90 -11.30 2.02
N VAL A 146 2.43 -10.99 0.82
CA VAL A 146 3.16 -11.14 -0.43
C VAL A 146 3.75 -9.80 -0.79
N GLU A 147 5.07 -9.74 -0.68
CA GLU A 147 5.82 -8.58 -1.08
C GLU A 147 6.08 -8.59 -2.58
N TRP A 148 5.57 -7.57 -3.28
CA TRP A 148 5.82 -7.38 -4.71
C TRP A 148 6.39 -5.99 -5.03
N ARG A 149 6.71 -5.21 -3.98
CA ARG A 149 7.48 -3.96 -4.13
C ARG A 149 8.83 -4.26 -4.76
N THR A 150 9.21 -3.40 -5.68
CA THR A 150 10.58 -3.34 -6.22
C THR A 150 11.43 -2.34 -5.42
N GLY A 151 12.75 -2.49 -5.47
CA GLY A 151 13.68 -1.63 -4.71
C GLY A 151 13.86 -2.03 -3.24
N LEU A 152 13.51 -3.26 -2.86
CA LEU A 152 13.70 -3.79 -1.50
C LEU A 152 15.18 -3.95 -1.11
N ASP A 153 16.02 -4.14 -2.12
CA ASP A 153 17.48 -4.20 -2.06
C ASP A 153 18.12 -2.84 -1.78
N GLN A 154 17.40 -1.75 -2.06
CA GLN A 154 17.87 -0.39 -1.79
C GLN A 154 17.80 -0.07 -0.29
N PRO A 155 18.73 0.73 0.25
CA PRO A 155 18.69 1.15 1.64
C PRO A 155 17.48 2.06 1.90
N LEU A 156 16.88 1.93 3.09
CA LEU A 156 15.87 2.89 3.56
C LEU A 156 16.53 4.25 3.75
N ARG A 157 15.98 5.28 3.12
CA ARG A 157 16.31 6.67 3.42
C ARG A 157 15.52 7.15 4.62
N ARG A 158 16.11 8.07 5.37
CA ARG A 158 15.44 8.80 6.47
C ARG A 158 15.35 10.26 6.09
N THR A 159 14.20 10.87 6.30
CA THR A 159 14.03 12.32 6.16
C THR A 159 13.02 12.85 7.16
N THR A 160 13.16 14.12 7.47
CA THR A 160 12.20 14.86 8.28
C THR A 160 11.19 15.54 7.37
N ASP A 161 9.90 15.23 7.54
CA ASP A 161 8.84 15.91 6.79
C ASP A 161 8.66 17.36 7.26
N ALA A 162 7.79 18.12 6.57
CA ALA A 162 7.51 19.51 6.92
C ALA A 162 7.02 19.67 8.37
N SER A 163 6.40 18.63 8.95
CA SER A 163 5.92 18.60 10.34
C SER A 163 7.00 18.27 11.37
N GLY A 164 8.26 18.08 10.95
CA GLY A 164 9.37 17.77 11.84
C GLY A 164 9.47 16.28 12.20
N VAL A 165 8.71 15.39 11.54
CA VAL A 165 8.69 13.96 11.85
C VAL A 165 9.64 13.19 10.95
N GLU A 166 10.53 12.37 11.55
CA GLU A 166 11.37 11.44 10.80
C GLU A 166 10.50 10.35 10.14
N ARG A 167 10.70 10.15 8.85
CA ARG A 167 10.05 9.14 8.02
C ARG A 167 11.11 8.23 7.42
N GLN A 168 10.79 6.94 7.36
CA GLN A 168 11.54 5.97 6.56
C GLN A 168 10.91 5.89 5.19
N VAL A 169 11.74 5.96 4.16
CA VAL A 169 11.31 5.92 2.76
C VAL A 169 12.18 4.99 1.97
N ARG A 170 11.50 4.16 1.17
CA ARG A 170 12.09 3.41 0.09
C ARG A 170 11.77 4.11 -1.22
N ASP A 171 12.66 3.96 -2.18
CA ASP A 171 12.43 4.41 -3.55
C ASP A 171 12.17 3.22 -4.46
N ASN A 172 11.38 3.45 -5.49
CA ASN A 172 11.08 2.43 -6.48
C ASN A 172 11.77 2.75 -7.81
N PRO A 173 12.81 2.02 -8.23
CA PRO A 173 13.46 2.24 -9.52
C PRO A 173 12.53 1.98 -10.72
N ASN A 174 11.42 1.28 -10.50
CA ASN A 174 10.36 1.02 -11.49
C ASN A 174 9.09 1.86 -11.23
N GLY A 175 9.17 2.87 -10.36
CA GLY A 175 8.03 3.72 -10.01
C GLY A 175 7.58 4.65 -11.14
N ILE A 176 6.55 5.45 -10.87
CA ILE A 176 6.14 6.61 -11.65
C ILE A 176 7.37 7.50 -11.88
N CYS A 177 7.65 7.86 -13.13
CA CYS A 177 8.87 8.57 -13.55
C CYS A 177 10.16 7.76 -13.66
N SER A 178 10.07 6.43 -13.69
CA SER A 178 11.13 5.59 -14.25
C SER A 178 10.99 5.44 -15.78
N PRO A 179 12.04 4.99 -16.50
CA PRO A 179 11.98 4.74 -17.94
C PRO A 179 10.93 3.70 -18.36
N GLU A 180 10.64 2.74 -17.48
CA GLU A 180 9.64 1.69 -17.69
C GLU A 180 8.74 1.58 -16.46
N PRO A 181 7.76 2.47 -16.28
CA PRO A 181 7.00 2.54 -15.05
C PRO A 181 6.08 1.31 -14.87
N MET A 182 6.07 0.77 -13.66
CA MET A 182 5.13 -0.26 -13.22
C MET A 182 3.81 0.32 -12.71
N LEU A 183 3.72 1.65 -12.62
CA LEU A 183 2.56 2.41 -12.15
C LEU A 183 2.22 3.53 -13.13
N ASN A 184 0.94 3.76 -13.35
CA ASN A 184 0.45 4.91 -14.09
C ASN A 184 0.74 6.20 -13.31
N GLY A 185 1.13 7.25 -14.04
CA GLY A 185 1.17 8.61 -13.50
C GLY A 185 -0.24 9.19 -13.30
N ILE A 186 -0.33 10.52 -13.20
CA ILE A 186 -1.64 11.20 -13.16
C ILE A 186 -2.29 11.13 -14.54
N ALA A 187 -3.28 10.24 -14.70
CA ALA A 187 -4.03 10.06 -15.93
C ALA A 187 -5.27 10.99 -15.93
N ARG A 188 -5.16 12.20 -16.49
CA ARG A 188 -6.26 13.19 -16.45
C ARG A 188 -7.51 12.77 -17.23
N ALA A 189 -7.36 11.94 -18.26
CA ALA A 189 -8.48 11.45 -19.09
C ALA A 189 -9.14 10.19 -18.49
N GLU A 190 -8.38 9.38 -17.76
CA GLU A 190 -8.82 8.13 -17.12
C GLU A 190 -8.39 8.18 -15.65
N PHE A 191 -8.96 9.14 -14.90
CA PHE A 191 -8.54 9.41 -13.53
C PHE A 191 -8.55 8.17 -12.63
N GLY A 192 -9.47 7.23 -12.90
CA GLY A 192 -9.54 5.94 -12.21
C GLY A 192 -8.26 5.12 -12.24
N ASP A 193 -7.42 5.29 -13.26
CA ASP A 193 -6.19 4.51 -13.45
C ASP A 193 -4.96 5.19 -12.88
N SER A 194 -5.08 6.41 -12.35
CA SER A 194 -3.96 7.12 -11.73
C SER A 194 -3.39 6.33 -10.56
N PHE A 195 -2.06 6.17 -10.49
CA PHE A 195 -1.36 5.38 -9.47
C PHE A 195 -1.70 3.89 -9.43
N HIS A 196 -2.49 3.39 -10.39
CA HIS A 196 -2.73 1.95 -10.54
C HIS A 196 -1.58 1.29 -11.31
N PRO A 197 -1.38 -0.03 -11.15
CA PRO A 197 -0.34 -0.74 -11.89
C PRO A 197 -0.58 -0.66 -13.40
N THR A 198 0.51 -0.52 -14.17
CA THR A 198 0.47 -0.77 -15.62
C THR A 198 0.36 -2.27 -15.89
N ASP A 199 0.22 -2.69 -17.15
CA ASP A 199 0.37 -4.12 -17.52
C ASP A 199 1.67 -4.74 -16.98
N ARG A 200 2.76 -3.95 -16.97
CA ARG A 200 4.04 -4.35 -16.40
C ARG A 200 3.93 -4.54 -14.89
N GLY A 201 3.30 -3.60 -14.19
CA GLY A 201 3.06 -3.72 -12.75
C GLY A 201 2.16 -4.91 -12.38
N HIS A 202 1.10 -5.15 -13.14
CA HIS A 202 0.25 -6.33 -12.97
C HIS A 202 1.03 -7.64 -13.14
N ARG A 203 1.99 -7.71 -14.07
CA ARG A 203 2.90 -8.87 -14.19
C ARG A 203 3.76 -9.07 -12.94
N PHE A 204 4.36 -8.01 -12.40
CA PHE A 204 5.12 -8.11 -11.14
C PHE A 204 4.27 -8.65 -9.98
N ALA A 205 3.05 -8.13 -9.81
CA ALA A 205 2.12 -8.60 -8.80
C ALA A 205 1.71 -10.07 -9.02
N ALA A 206 1.41 -10.44 -10.26
CA ALA A 206 1.03 -11.80 -10.66
C ALA A 206 2.18 -12.80 -10.42
N ASP A 207 3.41 -12.45 -10.76
CA ASP A 207 4.58 -13.31 -10.54
C ASP A 207 4.84 -13.52 -9.05
N ALA A 208 4.75 -12.45 -8.24
CA ALA A 208 4.95 -12.52 -6.80
C ALA A 208 3.90 -13.40 -6.12
N ILE A 209 2.61 -13.24 -6.47
CA ILE A 209 1.54 -14.04 -5.88
C ILE A 209 1.58 -15.49 -6.34
N ALA A 210 1.89 -15.74 -7.63
CA ALA A 210 2.05 -17.09 -8.16
C ALA A 210 3.21 -17.83 -7.47
N ALA A 211 4.34 -17.16 -7.25
CA ALA A 211 5.47 -17.73 -6.51
C ALA A 211 5.09 -18.06 -5.06
N ALA A 212 4.37 -17.17 -4.37
CA ALA A 212 3.92 -17.40 -3.00
C ALA A 212 2.94 -18.58 -2.89
N ILE A 213 1.98 -18.66 -3.81
CA ILE A 213 1.01 -19.77 -3.89
C ILE A 213 1.72 -21.08 -4.21
N THR A 214 2.66 -21.09 -5.17
CA THR A 214 3.43 -22.29 -5.54
C THR A 214 4.18 -22.86 -4.35
N LYS A 215 4.85 -22.00 -3.57
CA LYS A 215 5.57 -22.40 -2.35
C LYS A 215 4.63 -23.00 -1.30
N TYR A 216 3.45 -22.42 -1.12
CA TYR A 216 2.44 -22.94 -0.20
C TYR A 216 1.90 -24.30 -0.63
N VAL A 217 1.55 -24.47 -1.92
CA VAL A 217 1.05 -25.73 -2.46
C VAL A 217 2.11 -26.84 -2.35
N ALA A 218 3.38 -26.52 -2.59
CA ALA A 218 4.47 -27.49 -2.48
C ALA A 218 4.80 -27.93 -1.04
N ALA A 219 4.34 -27.17 -0.03
CA ALA A 219 4.58 -27.46 1.38
C ALA A 219 3.43 -28.27 2.05
N ARG A 220 2.38 -28.60 1.28
CA ARG A 220 1.21 -29.38 1.72
C ARG A 220 1.33 -30.83 1.27
#